data_AF-A0A966X2B3-F1
#
_entry.id   AF-A0A966X2B3-F1
#
_cell.length_a   1.000
_cell.length_b   1.000
_cell.length_c   1.000
_cell.angle_alpha   90.00
_cell.angle_beta   90.00
_cell.angle_gamma   90.00
#
_symmetry.space_group_name_H-M   'P 1'
#
loop_
_entity.id
_entity.type
_entity.pdbx_description
1 polymer ?
#
loop_
_entity_poly.entity_id
_entity_poly.type
_entity_poly.pdbx_seq_one_letter_code
_entity_poly.pdbx_strand_id
1 'polypeptide(L)'
;MSATSIEPLVPHEEWRPAILETLRQGGVVDPDYALHVERWLEQMSRSARVIGLAGSQGSGKSTLSKCVARLAETLLGHPAIVLSLDDFYLPKAERVALADIHPLLVTRGVPGTHDATWLAETIDRLTQGKSADIPLFDKGEDDRLP
;
A
#
# COMPACT_ATOMS: atom_id res chain seq x y z
N MET A 1 -8.20 22.99 3.84
CA MET A 1 -9.44 22.32 3.40
C MET A 1 -9.96 21.54 4.58
N SER A 2 -11.19 21.83 5.03
CA SER A 2 -11.83 21.09 6.13
C SER A 2 -11.92 19.62 5.73
N ALA A 3 -11.40 18.71 6.55
CA ALA A 3 -11.61 17.28 6.37
C ALA A 3 -13.08 16.99 6.66
N THR A 4 -13.91 17.00 5.62
CA THR A 4 -15.31 16.57 5.74
C THR A 4 -15.28 15.08 6.08
N SER A 5 -15.68 14.73 7.31
CA SER A 5 -15.94 13.35 7.70
C SER A 5 -16.92 12.76 6.70
N ILE A 6 -16.59 11.61 6.12
CA ILE A 6 -17.44 10.96 5.13
C ILE A 6 -18.27 9.91 5.86
N GLU A 7 -19.58 9.92 5.63
CA GLU A 7 -20.44 8.86 6.14
C GLU A 7 -20.10 7.53 5.46
N PRO A 8 -19.85 6.45 6.22
CA PRO A 8 -19.66 5.12 5.66
C PRO A 8 -20.84 4.67 4.81
N LEU A 9 -20.58 3.83 3.80
CA LEU A 9 -21.62 3.20 2.99
C LEU A 9 -22.41 2.15 3.79
N VAL A 10 -21.74 1.51 4.74
CA VAL A 10 -22.29 0.44 5.58
C VAL A 10 -22.26 0.87 7.06
N PRO A 11 -23.34 0.66 7.84
CA PRO A 11 -23.37 0.95 9.27
C PRO A 11 -22.22 0.26 10.03
N HIS A 12 -21.67 0.95 11.03
CA HIS A 12 -20.49 0.48 11.78
C HIS A 12 -20.69 -0.90 12.45
N GLU A 13 -21.90 -1.18 12.93
CA GLU A 13 -22.29 -2.48 13.51
C GLU A 13 -22.12 -3.68 12.56
N GLU A 14 -22.15 -3.45 11.24
CA GLU A 14 -21.97 -4.47 10.22
C GLU A 14 -20.50 -4.64 9.78
N TRP A 15 -19.59 -3.77 10.24
CA TRP A 15 -18.19 -3.80 9.82
C TRP A 15 -17.48 -5.05 10.30
N ARG A 16 -17.62 -5.41 11.57
CA ARG A 16 -16.83 -6.49 12.15
C ARG A 16 -17.06 -7.84 11.47
N PRO A 17 -18.30 -8.28 11.18
CA PRO A 17 -18.55 -9.47 10.37
C PRO A 17 -17.91 -9.39 8.97
N ALA A 18 -18.02 -8.24 8.28
CA ALA A 18 -17.47 -8.07 6.94
C ALA A 18 -15.92 -8.09 6.92
N ILE A 19 -15.29 -7.48 7.93
CA ILE A 19 -13.84 -7.50 8.14
C ILE A 19 -13.37 -8.94 8.34
N LEU A 20 -13.99 -9.68 9.28
CA LEU A 20 -13.61 -11.07 9.57
C LEU A 20 -13.75 -11.96 8.34
N GLU A 21 -14.85 -11.84 7.59
CA GLU A 21 -15.05 -12.62 6.37
C GLU A 21 -14.02 -12.27 5.29
N THR A 22 -13.72 -10.99 5.09
CA THR A 22 -12.72 -10.58 4.09
C THR A 22 -11.31 -11.06 4.46
N LEU A 23 -10.94 -10.95 5.74
CA LEU A 23 -9.66 -11.46 6.25
C LEU A 23 -9.56 -12.98 6.08
N ARG A 24 -10.62 -13.71 6.41
CA ARG A 24 -10.71 -15.17 6.23
C ARG A 24 -10.55 -15.56 4.76
N GLN A 25 -11.21 -14.87 3.84
CA GLN A 25 -11.06 -15.09 2.39
C GLN A 25 -9.63 -14.80 1.90
N GLY A 26 -8.95 -13.83 2.50
CA GLY A 26 -7.54 -13.55 2.26
C GLY A 26 -6.58 -14.56 2.91
N GLY A 27 -7.07 -15.49 3.74
CA GLY A 27 -6.22 -16.40 4.51
C GLY A 27 -5.56 -15.76 5.73
N VAL A 28 -6.03 -14.59 6.17
CA VAL A 28 -5.62 -13.96 7.43
C VAL A 28 -6.47 -14.54 8.55
N VAL A 29 -5.85 -15.42 9.36
CA VAL A 29 -6.55 -16.21 10.40
C VAL A 29 -6.42 -15.64 11.80
N ASP A 30 -5.51 -14.69 12.00
CA ASP A 30 -5.27 -14.06 13.29
C ASP A 30 -6.37 -13.01 13.56
N PRO A 31 -7.20 -13.19 14.61
CA PRO A 31 -8.32 -12.32 14.91
C PRO A 31 -7.89 -10.90 15.33
N ASP A 32 -6.65 -10.71 15.79
CA ASP A 32 -6.18 -9.39 16.24
C ASP A 32 -6.07 -8.40 15.06
N TYR A 33 -5.87 -8.92 13.84
CA TYR A 33 -5.88 -8.08 12.63
C TYR A 33 -7.22 -7.41 12.40
N ALA A 34 -8.34 -8.03 12.79
CA ALA A 34 -9.65 -7.41 12.61
C ALA A 34 -9.76 -6.09 13.38
N LEU A 35 -9.19 -6.01 14.59
CA LEU A 35 -9.17 -4.79 15.39
C LEU A 35 -8.32 -3.70 14.74
N HIS A 36 -7.18 -4.07 14.14
CA HIS A 36 -6.33 -3.12 13.42
C HIS A 36 -7.01 -2.57 12.16
N VAL A 37 -7.66 -3.45 11.40
CA VAL A 37 -8.40 -3.07 10.19
C VAL A 37 -9.56 -2.14 10.51
N GLU A 38 -10.34 -2.46 11.55
CA GLU A 38 -11.45 -1.63 12.03
C GLU A 38 -10.96 -0.21 12.36
N ARG A 39 -9.86 -0.09 13.14
CA ARG A 39 -9.23 1.21 13.45
C ARG A 39 -8.76 1.97 12.22
N TRP A 40 -8.20 1.28 11.21
CA TRP A 40 -7.77 1.95 9.98
C TRP A 40 -8.96 2.47 9.18
N LEU A 41 -10.06 1.71 9.09
CA LEU A 41 -11.28 2.15 8.42
C LEU A 41 -11.90 3.37 9.12
N GLU A 42 -11.88 3.40 10.46
CA GLU A 42 -12.30 4.58 11.24
C GLU A 42 -11.42 5.80 10.99
N GLN A 43 -10.11 5.60 10.81
CA GLN A 43 -9.20 6.69 10.48
C GLN A 43 -9.46 7.21 9.05
N MET A 44 -9.72 6.30 8.11
CA MET A 44 -10.03 6.62 6.71
C MET A 44 -11.36 7.37 6.57
N SER A 45 -12.41 6.99 7.30
CA SER A 45 -13.71 7.68 7.25
C SER A 45 -13.64 9.15 7.70
N ARG A 46 -12.62 9.49 8.49
CA ARG A 46 -12.39 10.85 9.00
C ARG A 46 -11.50 11.66 8.07
N SER A 47 -10.26 11.21 7.87
CA SER A 47 -9.27 12.01 7.12
C SER A 47 -8.06 11.26 6.61
N ALA A 48 -7.78 10.04 7.09
CA ALA A 48 -6.58 9.32 6.68
C ALA A 48 -6.69 8.94 5.19
N ARG A 49 -5.69 9.37 4.40
CA ARG A 49 -5.63 9.08 2.96
C ARG A 49 -4.54 8.05 2.61
N VAL A 50 -3.65 7.74 3.54
CA VAL A 50 -2.53 6.82 3.35
C VAL A 50 -2.39 5.94 4.58
N ILE A 51 -2.26 4.63 4.36
CA ILE A 51 -1.90 3.64 5.39
C ILE A 51 -0.63 2.92 4.95
N GLY A 52 0.42 3.04 5.76
CA GLY A 52 1.69 2.33 5.54
C GLY A 52 1.68 0.96 6.22
N LEU A 53 2.04 -0.08 5.48
CA LEU A 53 2.18 -1.44 6.00
C LEU A 53 3.63 -1.92 5.84
N ALA A 54 4.30 -2.15 6.96
CA ALA A 54 5.68 -2.62 7.02
C ALA A 54 5.78 -3.97 7.74
N GLY A 55 6.79 -4.77 7.42
CA GLY A 55 6.95 -6.14 7.90
C GLY A 55 7.87 -6.97 7.02
N SER A 56 8.33 -8.11 7.53
CA SER A 56 9.28 -8.99 6.83
C SER A 56 8.70 -9.62 5.55
N GLN A 57 9.58 -10.13 4.68
CA GLN A 57 9.14 -10.90 3.52
C GLN A 57 8.33 -12.13 3.99
N GLY A 58 7.24 -12.43 3.29
CA GLY A 58 6.35 -13.54 3.66
C GLY A 58 5.40 -13.26 4.82
N SER A 59 5.46 -12.08 5.47
CA SER A 59 4.58 -11.75 6.61
C SER A 59 3.12 -11.44 6.26
N GLY A 60 2.70 -11.60 5.00
CA GLY A 60 1.31 -11.37 4.58
C GLY A 60 0.93 -9.92 4.24
N LYS A 61 1.86 -8.96 4.18
CA LYS A 61 1.56 -7.53 3.88
C LYS A 61 0.70 -7.33 2.63
N SER A 62 1.09 -7.95 1.52
CA SER A 62 0.39 -7.82 0.23
C SER A 62 -1.02 -8.42 0.26
N THR A 63 -1.24 -9.41 1.13
CA THR A 63 -2.56 -10.00 1.35
C THR A 63 -3.42 -9.06 2.17
N LEU A 64 -2.89 -8.57 3.30
CA LEU A 64 -3.60 -7.66 4.19
C LEU A 64 -3.95 -6.34 3.50
N SER A 65 -3.02 -5.76 2.73
CA SER A 65 -3.25 -4.49 2.02
C SER A 65 -4.41 -4.61 1.02
N LYS A 66 -4.51 -5.72 0.29
CA LYS A 66 -5.63 -6.01 -0.61
C LYS A 66 -6.95 -6.16 0.14
N CYS A 67 -6.95 -6.82 1.30
CA CYS A 67 -8.13 -6.94 2.15
C CYS A 67 -8.61 -5.56 2.62
N VAL A 68 -7.70 -4.71 3.11
CA VAL A 68 -8.00 -3.35 3.58
C VAL A 68 -8.52 -2.47 2.44
N ALA A 69 -7.88 -2.51 1.26
CA ALA A 69 -8.34 -1.76 0.10
C ALA A 69 -9.77 -2.16 -0.31
N ARG A 70 -10.05 -3.47 -0.40
CA ARG A 70 -11.40 -3.96 -0.67
C ARG A 70 -12.41 -3.50 0.37
N LEU A 71 -12.06 -3.56 1.66
CA LEU A 71 -12.95 -3.13 2.74
C LEU A 71 -13.21 -1.62 2.71
N ALA A 72 -12.21 -0.80 2.40
CA ALA A 72 -12.38 0.63 2.22
C ALA A 72 -13.39 0.94 1.10
N GLU A 73 -13.30 0.22 -0.02
CA GLU A 73 -14.25 0.34 -1.12
C GLU A 73 -15.66 -0.12 -0.72
N THR A 74 -15.78 -1.30 -0.11
CA THR A 74 -17.10 -1.89 0.16
C THR A 74 -17.82 -1.29 1.37
N LEU A 75 -17.10 -0.85 2.40
CA LEU A 75 -17.68 -0.36 3.65
C LEU A 75 -17.75 1.17 3.71
N LEU A 76 -16.76 1.86 3.11
CA LEU A 76 -16.70 3.32 3.12
C LEU A 76 -17.10 3.94 1.78
N GLY A 77 -17.21 3.14 0.71
CA GLY A 77 -17.37 3.69 -0.65
C GLY A 77 -16.15 4.45 -1.15
N HIS A 78 -14.96 4.19 -0.58
CA HIS A 78 -13.72 4.90 -0.91
C HIS A 78 -12.88 4.08 -1.88
N PRO A 79 -12.64 4.56 -3.12
CA PRO A 79 -11.67 3.93 -4.01
C PRO A 79 -10.31 3.86 -3.33
N ALA A 80 -9.68 2.68 -3.37
CA ALA A 80 -8.40 2.45 -2.73
C ALA A 80 -7.44 1.73 -3.67
N ILE A 81 -6.18 2.15 -3.66
CA ILE A 81 -5.12 1.49 -4.44
C ILE A 81 -4.02 1.00 -3.51
N VAL A 82 -3.50 -0.19 -3.80
CA VAL A 82 -2.35 -0.76 -3.10
C VAL A 82 -1.09 -0.40 -3.88
N LEU A 83 -0.19 0.35 -3.24
CA LEU A 83 1.16 0.61 -3.76
C LEU A 83 2.15 -0.35 -3.12
N SER A 84 2.96 -1.04 -3.92
CA SER A 84 4.09 -1.81 -3.45
C SER A 84 5.36 -0.97 -3.53
N LEU A 85 6.14 -0.92 -2.46
CA LEU A 85 7.45 -0.27 -2.50
C LEU A 85 8.37 -0.91 -3.55
N ASP A 86 8.25 -2.23 -3.75
CA ASP A 86 9.05 -2.97 -4.73
C ASP A 86 8.81 -2.49 -6.18
N ASP A 87 7.66 -1.91 -6.50
CA ASP A 87 7.39 -1.40 -7.85
C ASP A 87 8.23 -0.15 -8.16
N PHE A 88 8.68 0.55 -7.12
CA PHE A 88 9.49 1.76 -7.21
C PHE A 88 10.99 1.49 -7.09
N TYR A 89 11.47 0.26 -7.31
CA TYR A 89 12.91 0.05 -7.46
C TYR A 89 13.46 0.90 -8.63
N LEU A 90 14.71 1.34 -8.47
CA LEU A 90 15.46 1.96 -9.56
C LEU A 90 15.77 0.90 -10.63
N PRO A 91 15.81 1.31 -11.92
CA PRO A 91 16.26 0.45 -12.99
C PRO A 91 17.65 -0.13 -12.69
N LYS A 92 17.92 -1.31 -13.25
CA LYS A 92 19.17 -2.02 -13.00
C LYS A 92 20.40 -1.19 -13.36
N ALA A 93 20.34 -0.46 -14.47
CA ALA A 93 21.42 0.41 -14.92
C ALA A 93 21.75 1.51 -13.89
N GLU A 94 20.73 2.12 -13.29
CA GLU A 94 20.91 3.14 -12.25
C GLU A 94 21.51 2.55 -10.97
N ARG A 95 21.04 1.36 -10.55
CA ARG A 95 21.61 0.64 -9.41
C ARG A 95 23.08 0.26 -9.61
N VAL A 96 23.47 -0.14 -10.82
CA VAL A 96 24.87 -0.41 -11.17
C VAL A 96 25.72 0.85 -11.06
N ALA A 97 25.22 1.99 -11.51
CA ALA A 97 25.94 3.27 -11.36
C ALA A 97 26.11 3.68 -9.89
N LEU A 98 25.15 3.35 -9.02
CA LEU A 98 25.25 3.60 -7.58
C LEU A 98 26.27 2.70 -6.86
N ALA A 99 26.81 1.66 -7.51
CA ALA A 99 27.83 0.80 -6.92
C ALA A 99 29.13 1.56 -6.60
N ASP A 100 29.39 2.67 -7.29
CA ASP A 100 30.52 3.57 -7.02
C ASP A 100 30.40 4.27 -5.66
N ILE A 101 29.17 4.44 -5.16
CA ILE A 101 28.91 4.99 -3.82
C ILE A 101 29.04 3.86 -2.78
N HIS A 102 28.36 2.73 -3.01
CA HIS A 102 28.49 1.56 -2.15
C HIS A 102 28.12 0.27 -2.91
N PRO A 103 28.92 -0.81 -2.81
CA PRO A 103 28.71 -2.03 -3.59
C PRO A 103 27.31 -2.67 -3.44
N LEU A 104 26.68 -2.56 -2.26
CA LEU A 104 25.33 -3.10 -2.02
C LEU A 104 24.22 -2.40 -2.83
N LEU A 105 24.45 -1.20 -3.37
CA LEU A 105 23.43 -0.48 -4.14
C LEU A 105 23.17 -1.12 -5.51
N VAL A 106 24.03 -2.04 -5.96
CA VAL A 106 23.77 -2.86 -7.15
C VAL A 106 22.58 -3.81 -6.93
N THR A 107 22.35 -4.27 -5.70
CA THR A 107 21.28 -5.22 -5.37
C THR A 107 20.04 -4.48 -4.91
N ARG A 108 18.86 -4.87 -5.42
CA ARG A 108 17.59 -4.35 -4.92
C ARG A 108 17.35 -4.71 -3.44
N GLY A 109 16.69 -3.81 -2.72
CA GLY A 109 16.12 -4.07 -1.38
C GLY A 109 16.73 -3.23 -0.26
N VAL A 110 17.98 -2.79 -0.40
CA VAL A 110 18.61 -1.90 0.59
C VAL A 110 18.14 -0.44 0.41
N PRO A 111 18.15 0.38 1.47
CA PRO A 111 17.87 1.81 1.35
C PRO A 111 18.74 2.47 0.27
N GLY A 112 18.13 3.35 -0.52
CA GLY A 112 18.79 4.00 -1.66
C GLY A 112 18.57 3.32 -3.02
N THR A 113 17.93 2.14 -3.05
CA THR A 113 17.67 1.41 -4.32
C THR A 113 16.30 1.65 -4.93
N HIS A 114 15.53 2.59 -4.37
CA HIS A 114 14.19 2.94 -4.82
C HIS A 114 14.15 4.38 -5.32
N ASP A 115 13.28 4.64 -6.29
CA ASP A 115 12.91 5.97 -6.74
C ASP A 115 11.94 6.60 -5.73
N ALA A 116 12.50 7.09 -4.62
CA ALA A 116 11.73 7.69 -3.54
C ALA A 116 11.02 8.99 -3.97
N THR A 117 11.57 9.69 -4.96
CA THR A 117 10.97 10.90 -5.52
C THR A 117 9.68 10.54 -6.25
N TRP A 118 9.72 9.58 -7.18
CA TRP A 118 8.51 9.14 -7.88
C TRP A 118 7.48 8.57 -6.91
N LEU A 119 7.88 7.77 -5.92
CA LEU A 119 6.94 7.28 -4.91
C LEU A 119 6.23 8.43 -4.15
N ALA A 120 6.98 9.44 -3.71
CA ALA A 120 6.42 10.60 -3.01
C ALA A 120 5.45 11.38 -3.91
N GLU A 121 5.83 11.63 -5.16
CA GLU A 121 4.97 12.31 -6.14
C GLU A 121 3.68 11.52 -6.42
N THR A 122 3.76 10.20 -6.53
CA THR A 122 2.60 9.33 -6.72
C THR A 122 1.65 9.41 -5.52
N ILE A 123 2.17 9.34 -4.29
CA ILE A 123 1.37 9.49 -3.07
C ILE A 123 0.71 10.88 -3.03
N ASP A 124 1.46 11.94 -3.31
CA ASP A 124 0.95 13.32 -3.29
C ASP A 124 -0.16 13.54 -4.33
N ARG A 125 0.00 13.01 -5.54
CA ARG A 125 -1.03 13.10 -6.59
C ARG A 125 -2.29 12.34 -6.21
N LEU A 126 -2.16 11.09 -5.76
CA LEU A 126 -3.30 10.25 -5.40
C LEU A 126 -4.07 10.82 -4.20
N THR A 127 -3.38 11.34 -3.18
CA THR A 127 -4.02 11.96 -2.01
C THR A 127 -4.74 13.28 -2.35
N GLN A 128 -4.37 13.93 -3.45
CA GLN A 128 -5.07 15.09 -4.02
C GLN A 128 -6.22 14.70 -4.97
N GLY A 129 -6.52 13.41 -5.14
CA GLY A 129 -7.55 12.91 -6.05
C GLY A 129 -7.17 13.01 -7.52
N LYS A 130 -5.87 13.10 -7.84
CA LYS A 130 -5.35 13.14 -9.21
C LYS A 130 -4.88 11.75 -9.63
N SER A 131 -4.88 11.49 -10.94
CA SER A 131 -4.22 10.32 -11.51
C SER A 131 -2.69 10.40 -11.32
N ALA A 132 -2.03 9.26 -11.18
CA ALA A 132 -0.58 9.14 -11.10
C ALA A 132 -0.11 7.92 -11.86
N ASP A 133 1.07 8.02 -12.48
CA ASP A 133 1.72 6.88 -13.11
C ASP A 133 2.43 6.05 -12.03
N ILE A 134 2.20 4.74 -12.07
CA ILE A 134 2.77 3.78 -11.12
C ILE A 134 3.68 2.87 -11.93
N PRO A 135 5.00 2.85 -11.64
CA PRO A 135 5.91 1.94 -12.32
C PRO A 135 5.54 0.50 -11.97
N LEU A 136 5.99 -0.43 -12.80
CA LEU A 136 5.94 -1.86 -12.50
C LEU A 136 7.37 -2.39 -12.51
N PHE A 137 7.69 -3.25 -11.56
CA PHE A 137 9.01 -3.87 -11.48
C PHE A 137 8.93 -5.37 -11.71
N ASP A 138 9.70 -5.87 -12.67
CA ASP A 138 9.83 -7.31 -12.91
C ASP A 138 10.99 -7.87 -12.08
N LYS A 139 10.65 -8.68 -11.08
CA LYS A 139 11.63 -9.33 -10.20
C LYS A 139 12.44 -10.43 -10.91
N GLY A 140 11.92 -10.99 -12.00
CA GLY A 140 12.59 -12.00 -12.82
C GLY A 140 13.68 -11.39 -13.68
N GLU A 141 13.38 -10.29 -14.36
CA GLU A 141 14.37 -9.52 -15.13
C GLU A 141 15.27 -8.65 -14.22
N ASP A 142 14.86 -8.47 -12.96
CA ASP A 142 15.48 -7.55 -12.00
C ASP A 142 15.54 -6.13 -12.56
N ASP A 143 14.48 -5.69 -13.23
CA ASP A 143 14.41 -4.37 -13.84
C ASP A 143 12.98 -3.81 -13.89
N ARG A 144 12.90 -2.50 -14.08
CA ARG A 144 11.62 -1.81 -14.28
C ARG A 144 11.06 -2.14 -15.67
N LEU A 145 9.76 -2.38 -15.75
CA LEU A 145 9.09 -2.55 -17.05
C LEU A 145 9.10 -1.22 -17.84
N PRO A 146 9.14 -1.28 -19.19
CA PRO A 146 9.12 -0.09 -20.06
C PRO A 146 7.86 0.77 -19.92
#